data_AF-A0A9E2L0Y7-F1
#
_entry.id   AF-A0A9E2L0Y7-F1
#
_cell.length_a   1.000
_cell.length_b   1.000
_cell.length_c   1.000
_cell.angle_alpha   90.00
_cell.angle_beta   90.00
_cell.angle_gamma   90.00
#
_symmetry.space_group_name_H-M   'P 1'
#
loop_
_entity.id
_entity.type
_entity.pdbx_description
1 polymer ?
#
loop_
_entity_poly.entity_id
_entity_poly.type
_entity_poly.pdbx_seq_one_letter_code
_entity_poly.pdbx_strand_id
1 'polypeptide(L)'
;LLSLFVSRFDMFFDELGYTVLSIESMAPIYGRLLDIPFVAFTKFNNTVVMGSLVSGLVLYIPVYIFARLFIWFWRRILSPKITSSKVWIAFKQLPFVEKIISTYNDVTDVFKR
;
A
#
# COMPACT_ATOMS: atom_id res chain seq x y z
N LEU A 1 19.20 -7.90 0.27
CA LEU A 1 17.90 -8.54 0.59
C LEU A 1 16.78 -7.97 -0.27
N LEU A 2 16.49 -6.66 -0.19
CA LEU A 2 15.46 -6.02 -1.02
C LEU A 2 15.67 -6.20 -2.54
N SER A 3 16.91 -6.10 -3.03
CA SER A 3 17.24 -6.31 -4.45
C SER A 3 16.93 -7.70 -4.99
N LEU A 4 16.96 -8.73 -4.14
CA LEU A 4 16.64 -10.11 -4.54
C LEU A 4 15.14 -10.29 -4.79
N PHE A 5 14.31 -9.57 -4.03
CA PHE A 5 12.87 -9.60 -4.22
C PHE A 5 12.46 -8.81 -5.46
N VAL A 6 13.11 -7.68 -5.74
CA VAL A 6 12.84 -6.87 -6.94
C VAL A 6 12.96 -7.71 -8.21
N SER A 7 14.08 -8.42 -8.38
CA SER A 7 14.29 -9.25 -9.56
C SER A 7 13.24 -10.36 -9.72
N ARG A 8 12.74 -10.92 -8.61
CA ARG A 8 11.70 -11.95 -8.65
C ARG A 8 10.33 -11.39 -9.06
N PHE A 9 9.96 -10.23 -8.52
CA PHE A 9 8.69 -9.58 -8.86
C PHE A 9 8.72 -9.01 -10.28
N ASP A 10 9.85 -8.47 -10.74
CA ASP A 10 10.01 -8.01 -12.12
C ASP A 10 9.78 -9.15 -13.11
N MET A 11 10.37 -10.33 -12.89
CA MET A 11 10.11 -11.50 -13.73
C MET A 11 8.64 -11.91 -13.76
N PHE A 12 7.97 -11.90 -12.60
CA PHE A 12 6.56 -12.26 -12.48
C PHE A 12 5.64 -11.27 -13.23
N PHE A 13 5.89 -9.96 -13.08
CA PHE A 13 5.10 -8.95 -13.78
C PHE A 13 5.39 -8.94 -15.27
N ASP A 14 6.63 -9.19 -15.69
CA ASP A 14 6.99 -9.31 -17.09
C ASP A 14 6.23 -10.46 -17.77
N GLU A 15 6.23 -11.65 -17.16
CA GLU A 15 5.52 -12.83 -17.67
C GLU A 15 4.01 -12.57 -17.74
N LEU A 16 3.40 -12.09 -16.66
CA LEU A 16 1.96 -11.78 -16.66
C LEU A 16 1.61 -10.70 -17.68
N GLY A 17 2.38 -9.62 -17.76
CA GLY A 17 2.15 -8.58 -18.75
C GLY A 17 2.28 -9.09 -20.17
N TYR A 18 3.27 -9.92 -20.45
CA TYR A 18 3.44 -10.56 -21.74
C TYR A 18 2.24 -11.43 -22.10
N THR A 19 1.72 -12.24 -21.17
CA THR A 19 0.52 -13.04 -21.44
C THR A 19 -0.70 -12.19 -21.78
N VAL A 20 -0.87 -11.04 -21.11
CA VAL A 20 -2.02 -10.13 -21.32
C VAL A 20 -1.89 -9.37 -22.64
N LEU A 21 -0.69 -8.90 -23.00
CA LEU A 21 -0.45 -8.18 -24.24
C LEU A 21 -0.50 -9.11 -25.46
N SER A 22 -0.10 -10.37 -25.30
CA SER A 22 -0.07 -11.36 -26.38
C SER A 22 -1.45 -11.93 -26.76
N ILE A 23 -2.53 -11.47 -26.11
CA ILE A 23 -3.89 -11.88 -26.45
C ILE A 23 -4.31 -11.22 -27.77
N GLU A 24 -4.38 -11.99 -28.85
CA GLU A 24 -4.71 -11.50 -30.20
C GLU A 24 -6.08 -10.78 -30.26
N SER A 25 -7.07 -11.25 -29.50
CA SER A 25 -8.41 -10.63 -29.48
C SER A 25 -8.42 -9.23 -28.86
N MET A 26 -7.41 -8.89 -28.06
CA MET A 26 -7.25 -7.57 -27.42
C MET A 26 -6.38 -6.61 -28.24
N ALA A 27 -5.67 -7.10 -29.26
CA ALA A 27 -4.86 -6.28 -30.16
C ALA A 27 -5.57 -5.03 -30.72
N PRO A 28 -6.83 -5.08 -31.21
CA PRO A 28 -7.50 -3.87 -31.71
C PRO A 28 -7.81 -2.85 -30.60
N ILE A 29 -7.98 -3.30 -29.36
CA ILE A 29 -8.20 -2.41 -28.20
C ILE A 29 -6.89 -1.73 -27.83
N TYR A 30 -5.79 -2.48 -27.77
CA TYR A 30 -4.45 -1.92 -27.51
C TYR A 30 -4.04 -0.93 -28.59
N GLY A 31 -4.31 -1.21 -29.87
CA GLY A 31 -4.07 -0.27 -30.97
C GLY A 31 -4.79 1.06 -30.76
N ARG A 32 -6.09 1.03 -30.46
CA ARG A 32 -6.87 2.25 -30.17
C ARG A 32 -6.37 3.01 -28.95
N LEU A 33 -5.88 2.29 -27.93
CA LEU A 33 -5.29 2.92 -26.74
C LEU A 33 -3.97 3.61 -27.07
N LEU A 34 -3.14 3.04 -27.94
CA LEU A 34 -1.88 3.64 -28.36
C LEU A 34 -2.09 4.88 -29.25
N ASP A 35 -3.17 4.93 -30.02
CA ASP A 35 -3.53 6.10 -30.83
C ASP A 35 -3.89 7.33 -29.97
N ILE A 36 -4.21 7.13 -28.68
CA ILE A 36 -4.50 8.21 -27.74
C ILE A 36 -3.16 8.73 -27.17
N PRO A 37 -2.75 9.98 -27.47
CA PRO A 37 -1.42 10.48 -27.10
C PRO A 37 -1.15 10.48 -25.60
N PHE A 38 -2.19 10.71 -24.79
CA PHE A 38 -2.08 10.66 -23.33
C PHE A 38 -1.80 9.25 -22.81
N VAL A 39 -2.45 8.23 -23.38
CA VAL A 39 -2.29 6.83 -22.96
C VAL A 39 -0.93 6.31 -23.38
N ALA A 40 -0.37 6.75 -24.50
CA ALA A 40 0.98 6.41 -24.91
C ALA A 40 2.05 6.80 -23.84
N PHE A 41 1.84 7.89 -23.09
CA PHE A 41 2.76 8.28 -22.00
C PHE A 41 2.78 7.32 -20.82
N THR A 42 1.73 6.51 -20.65
CA THR A 42 1.66 5.50 -19.57
C THR A 42 2.60 4.32 -19.82
N LYS A 43 3.08 4.14 -21.06
CA LYS A 43 3.89 2.99 -21.49
C LYS A 43 3.23 1.65 -21.14
N PHE A 44 1.90 1.54 -21.26
CA PHE A 44 1.19 0.29 -21.00
C PHE A 44 1.60 -0.86 -21.92
N ASN A 45 2.24 -0.56 -23.06
CA ASN A 45 2.85 -1.56 -23.95
C ASN A 45 4.10 -2.22 -23.35
N ASN A 46 4.61 -1.73 -22.22
CA ASN A 46 5.64 -2.38 -21.44
C ASN A 46 4.98 -3.49 -20.58
N THR A 47 5.49 -4.71 -20.73
CA THR A 47 5.02 -5.91 -20.04
C THR A 47 5.06 -5.77 -18.52
N VAL A 48 6.12 -5.24 -17.94
CA VAL A 48 6.21 -5.01 -16.49
C VAL A 48 5.14 -4.02 -16.02
N VAL A 49 4.89 -2.95 -16.78
CA VAL A 49 3.85 -1.96 -16.46
C VAL A 49 2.47 -2.58 -16.52
N MET A 50 2.15 -3.35 -17.57
CA MET A 50 0.85 -3.99 -17.69
C MET A 50 0.65 -5.11 -16.66
N GLY A 51 1.66 -5.95 -16.43
CA GLY A 51 1.59 -7.04 -15.48
C GLY A 51 1.43 -6.55 -14.04
N SER A 52 2.10 -5.46 -13.68
CA SER A 52 1.92 -4.83 -12.37
C SER A 52 0.55 -4.16 -12.23
N LEU A 53 0.01 -3.53 -13.28
CA LEU A 53 -1.35 -2.99 -13.30
C LEU A 53 -2.40 -4.07 -13.06
N VAL A 54 -2.33 -5.16 -13.82
CA VAL A 54 -3.27 -6.29 -13.70
C VAL A 54 -3.14 -6.95 -12.34
N SER A 55 -1.91 -7.18 -11.86
CA SER A 55 -1.65 -7.73 -10.53
C SER A 55 -2.22 -6.83 -9.43
N GLY A 56 -2.08 -5.51 -9.56
CA GLY A 56 -2.64 -4.54 -8.62
C GLY A 56 -4.16 -4.59 -8.57
N LEU A 57 -4.83 -4.70 -9.73
CA LEU A 57 -6.28 -4.84 -9.80
C LEU A 57 -6.77 -6.15 -9.18
N VAL A 58 -6.10 -7.27 -9.47
CA VAL A 58 -6.44 -8.58 -8.89
C VAL A 58 -6.21 -8.60 -7.39
N LEU A 59 -5.08 -8.02 -6.93
CA LEU A 59 -4.71 -8.00 -5.52
C LEU A 59 -5.42 -6.90 -4.71
N TYR A 60 -6.14 -5.99 -5.36
CA TYR A 60 -6.80 -4.88 -4.68
C TYR A 60 -7.75 -5.36 -3.56
N ILE A 61 -8.65 -6.29 -3.90
CA ILE A 61 -9.63 -6.84 -2.96
C ILE A 61 -8.97 -7.59 -1.79
N PRO A 62 -8.06 -8.57 -2.02
CA PRO A 62 -7.44 -9.28 -0.91
C PRO A 62 -6.61 -8.34 -0.03
N VAL A 63 -5.84 -7.41 -0.62
CA VAL A 63 -5.05 -6.44 0.15
C VAL A 63 -5.95 -5.56 1.02
N TYR A 64 -7.10 -5.11 0.50
CA TYR A 64 -8.08 -4.35 1.27
C TYR A 64 -8.60 -5.14 2.49
N ILE A 65 -8.94 -6.42 2.28
CA ILE A 65 -9.40 -7.30 3.36
C ILE A 65 -8.30 -7.49 4.41
N PHE A 66 -7.08 -7.81 3.97
CA PHE A 66 -5.93 -7.98 4.86
C PHE A 66 -5.65 -6.71 5.67
N ALA A 67 -5.69 -5.54 5.04
CA ALA A 67 -5.50 -4.26 5.73
C ALA A 67 -6.57 -4.05 6.81
N ARG A 68 -7.85 -4.33 6.51
CA ARG A 68 -8.93 -4.22 7.50
C ARG A 68 -8.74 -5.20 8.67
N LEU A 69 -8.41 -6.46 8.38
CA LEU A 69 -8.14 -7.47 9.41
C LEU A 69 -6.93 -7.08 10.25
N PHE A 70 -5.88 -6.55 9.63
CA PHE A 70 -4.70 -6.06 10.32
C PHE A 70 -5.02 -4.90 11.25
N ILE A 71 -5.84 -3.93 10.83
CA ILE A 71 -6.27 -2.82 11.70
C ILE A 71 -7.09 -3.35 12.88
N TRP A 72 -8.01 -4.29 12.63
CA TRP A 72 -8.79 -4.91 13.69
C TRP A 72 -7.90 -5.65 14.69
N PHE A 73 -6.95 -6.44 14.19
CA PHE A 73 -5.96 -7.18 14.99
C PHE A 73 -5.06 -6.23 15.78
N TRP A 74 -4.60 -5.16 15.14
CA TRP A 74 -3.80 -4.11 15.76
C TRP A 74 -4.55 -3.48 16.94
N ARG A 75 -5.80 -3.05 16.73
CA ARG A 75 -6.62 -2.40 17.75
C ARG A 75 -6.97 -3.32 18.91
N ARG A 76 -7.30 -4.58 18.65
CA ARG A 76 -7.76 -5.51 19.69
C ARG A 76 -6.64 -6.22 20.44
N ILE A 77 -5.53 -6.52 19.77
CA ILE A 77 -4.52 -7.42 20.33
C ILE A 77 -3.20 -6.68 20.55
N LEU A 78 -2.68 -5.99 19.53
CA LEU A 78 -1.37 -5.34 19.67
C LEU A 78 -1.45 -4.08 20.53
N SER A 79 -2.43 -3.22 20.31
CA SER A 79 -2.60 -1.97 21.05
C SER A 79 -2.65 -2.16 22.57
N PRO A 80 -3.48 -3.07 23.14
CA PRO A 80 -3.46 -3.29 24.58
C PRO A 80 -2.14 -3.90 25.05
N LYS A 81 -1.56 -4.85 24.31
CA LYS A 81 -0.28 -5.49 24.67
C LYS A 81 0.90 -4.52 24.70
N ILE A 82 0.97 -3.61 23.72
CA ILE A 82 1.98 -2.55 23.66
C ILE A 82 1.74 -1.55 24.79
N THR A 83 0.48 -1.16 25.03
CA THR A 83 0.14 -0.18 26.08
C THR A 83 0.45 -0.69 27.48
N SER A 84 0.24 -1.99 27.73
CA SER A 84 0.60 -2.64 29.00
C SER A 84 2.08 -3.00 29.13
N SER A 85 2.89 -2.78 28.11
CA SER A 85 4.32 -3.14 28.14
C SER A 85 5.12 -2.12 28.97
N LYS A 86 6.10 -2.62 29.73
CA LYS A 86 6.99 -1.78 30.56
C LYS A 86 7.77 -0.75 29.73
N VAL A 87 8.11 -1.09 28.49
CA VAL A 87 8.82 -0.22 27.55
C VAL A 87 7.98 1.00 27.18
N TRP A 88 6.69 0.79 26.89
CA TRP A 88 5.78 1.89 26.57
C TRP A 88 5.52 2.82 27.75
N ILE A 89 5.39 2.25 28.95
CA ILE A 89 5.24 3.02 30.19
C ILE A 89 6.49 3.86 30.45
N ALA A 90 7.69 3.29 30.31
CA ALA A 90 8.95 4.02 30.43
C ALA A 90 9.09 5.14 29.39
N PHE A 91 8.63 4.90 28.15
CA PHE A 91 8.65 5.90 27.09
C PHE A 91 7.73 7.09 27.37
N LYS A 92 6.54 6.86 27.94
CA LYS A 92 5.60 7.93 28.34
C LYS A 92 6.14 8.84 29.44
N GLN A 93 7.02 8.34 30.30
CA GLN A 93 7.61 9.10 31.41
C GLN A 93 8.74 10.04 30.98
N LEU A 94 9.10 10.06 29.70
CA LEU A 94 10.11 11.00 29.19
C LEU A 94 9.58 12.44 29.22
N PRO A 95 10.35 13.41 29.73
CA PRO A 95 9.86 14.77 30.02
C PRO A 95 9.45 15.56 28.76
N PHE A 96 9.97 15.18 27.59
CA PHE A 96 9.56 15.75 26.30
C PHE A 96 8.23 15.19 25.81
N VAL A 97 7.95 13.92 26.08
CA VAL A 97 6.71 13.24 25.66
C VAL A 97 5.52 13.73 26.49
N GLU A 98 5.72 13.93 27.79
CA GLU A 98 4.70 14.46 28.69
C GLU A 98 4.23 15.87 28.30
N LYS A 99 5.16 16.77 27.98
CA LYS A 99 4.84 18.13 27.51
C LYS A 99 4.00 18.15 26.23
N ILE A 100 4.28 17.23 25.31
CA ILE A 100 3.52 17.12 24.05
C ILE A 100 2.10 16.61 24.34
N ILE A 101 1.96 15.63 25.24
CA ILE A 101 0.66 15.08 25.63
C ILE A 101 -0.20 16.12 26.35
N SER A 102 0.37 16.89 27.29
CA SER A 102 -0.38 17.92 28.02
C SER A 102 -0.88 19.02 27.10
N THR A 103 -0.01 19.50 26.20
CA THR A 103 -0.37 20.53 25.21
C THR A 103 -1.49 20.07 24.28
N TYR A 104 -1.44 18.80 23.85
CA TYR A 104 -2.51 18.21 23.03
C TYR A 104 -3.85 18.17 23.76
N ASN A 105 -3.85 17.77 25.04
CA ASN A 105 -5.07 17.72 25.84
C ASN A 105 -5.66 19.12 26.06
N ASP A 106 -4.82 20.10 26.38
CA ASP A 106 -5.26 21.49 26.59
C ASP A 106 -5.91 22.08 25.33
N VAL A 107 -5.30 21.87 24.16
CA VAL A 107 -5.86 22.33 22.87
C VAL A 107 -7.19 21.63 22.54
N THR A 108 -7.29 20.34 22.83
CA THR A 108 -8.50 19.57 22.56
C THR A 108 -9.65 19.98 23.48
N ASP A 109 -9.37 20.28 24.75
CA ASP A 109 -10.37 20.74 25.72
C ASP A 109 -10.91 22.14 25.41
N VAL A 110 -10.07 23.02 24.84
CA VAL A 110 -10.51 24.34 24.36
C VAL A 110 -11.48 24.23 23.18
N PHE A 111 -11.29 23.28 22.27
CA PHE A 111 -12.18 23.07 21.13
C PHE A 111 -13.51 22.37 21.48
N LYS A 112 -13.58 21.76 22.67
CA LYS A 112 -14.75 20.97 23.11
C LYS A 112 -15.68 21.75 24.05
N ARG A 113 -15.28 22.95 24.52
CA ARG A 113 -16.14 23.92 25.22
C ARG A 113 -16.87 24.80 24.22
#